data_AF-A0A395JTF2-F1
#
_entry.id   AF-A0A395JTF2-F1
#
_cell.length_a   1.000
_cell.length_b   1.000
_cell.length_c   1.000
_cell.angle_alpha   90.00
_cell.angle_beta   90.00
_cell.angle_gamma   90.00
#
_symmetry.space_group_name_H-M   'P 1'
#
loop_
_entity.id
_entity.type
_entity.pdbx_description
1 polymer ?
#
loop_
_entity_poly.entity_id
_entity_poly.type
_entity_poly.pdbx_seq_one_letter_code
_entity_poly.pdbx_strand_id
1 'polypeptide(L)'
;MTDETRLVSALQNASTKEKAFRELIKSYKERLYWHVRKIVISHDDADDVLQNTFIKIYRNIDKFNQNSKLYSWMYRIATNEAITFINKRAKQRSLDIADYQQELASALTSDDFFTGNEIQLILQKAIATLPQKQQLVFNMKYFDELKYEEISEILETSVGALKASYFHAVKKIEYYIKHKVN
;
A
#
# COMPACT_ATOMS: atom_id res chain seq x y z
N MET A 1 4.85 -24.26 -15.74
CA MET A 1 5.67 -24.17 -14.51
C MET A 1 6.50 -22.91 -14.62
N THR A 2 6.14 -21.93 -13.81
CA THR A 2 6.07 -20.50 -14.13
C THR A 2 7.36 -19.74 -13.82
N ASP A 3 7.62 -18.67 -14.56
CA ASP A 3 8.81 -17.80 -14.34
C ASP A 3 8.94 -17.34 -12.89
N GLU A 4 7.82 -17.20 -12.17
CA GLU A 4 7.80 -16.90 -10.73
C GLU A 4 8.50 -17.98 -9.88
N THR A 5 8.23 -19.27 -10.11
CA THR A 5 8.90 -20.35 -9.35
C THR A 5 10.40 -20.35 -9.61
N ARG A 6 10.84 -20.08 -10.86
CA ARG A 6 12.27 -19.95 -11.19
C ARG A 6 12.89 -18.75 -10.48
N LEU A 7 12.21 -17.60 -10.48
CA LEU A 7 12.65 -16.40 -9.79
C LEU A 7 12.77 -16.66 -8.28
N VAL A 8 11.79 -17.31 -7.66
CA VAL A 8 11.83 -17.66 -6.22
C VAL A 8 13.01 -18.58 -5.91
N SER A 9 13.22 -19.64 -6.70
CA SER A 9 14.39 -20.52 -6.51
C SER A 9 15.71 -19.77 -6.63
N ALA A 10 15.81 -18.82 -7.59
CA ALA A 10 17.01 -18.00 -7.75
C ALA A 10 17.19 -17.00 -6.60
N LEU A 11 16.11 -16.48 -6.04
CA LEU A 11 16.13 -15.59 -4.87
C LEU A 11 16.54 -16.32 -3.58
N GLN A 12 16.25 -17.61 -3.47
CA GLN A 12 16.55 -18.44 -2.29
C GLN A 12 17.92 -19.14 -2.37
N ASN A 13 18.56 -19.12 -3.54
CA ASN A 13 19.90 -19.68 -3.72
C ASN A 13 20.99 -18.61 -3.52
N ALA A 14 21.90 -18.84 -2.58
CA ALA A 14 22.95 -17.90 -2.21
C ALA A 14 23.80 -17.38 -3.40
N SER A 15 24.09 -18.23 -4.39
CA SER A 15 24.91 -17.86 -5.55
C SER A 15 24.18 -16.95 -6.55
N THR A 16 22.85 -17.03 -6.61
CA THR A 16 22.02 -16.27 -7.57
C THR A 16 21.22 -15.15 -6.92
N LYS A 17 21.12 -15.14 -5.59
CA LYS A 17 20.24 -14.29 -4.78
C LYS A 17 20.39 -12.81 -5.13
N GLU A 18 21.60 -12.29 -5.20
CA GLU A 18 21.79 -10.86 -5.50
C GLU A 18 21.31 -10.47 -6.90
N LYS A 19 21.60 -11.30 -7.91
CA LYS A 19 21.19 -11.04 -9.30
C LYS A 19 19.67 -11.11 -9.42
N ALA A 20 19.07 -12.17 -8.87
CA ALA A 20 17.63 -12.35 -8.84
C ALA A 20 16.92 -11.21 -8.08
N PHE A 21 17.54 -10.71 -7.01
CA PHE A 21 16.98 -9.59 -6.24
C PHE A 21 17.06 -8.25 -6.99
N ARG A 22 18.12 -8.01 -7.78
CA ARG A 22 18.19 -6.85 -8.68
C ARG A 22 17.06 -6.89 -9.73
N GLU A 23 16.78 -8.06 -10.29
CA GLU A 23 15.66 -8.28 -11.22
C GLU A 23 14.29 -8.06 -10.54
N LEU A 24 14.15 -8.52 -9.29
CA LEU A 24 12.96 -8.29 -8.47
C LEU A 24 12.72 -6.79 -8.24
N ILE A 25 13.74 -6.04 -7.79
CA ILE A 25 13.61 -4.59 -7.59
C ILE A 25 13.19 -3.92 -8.90
N LYS A 26 13.86 -4.22 -10.01
CA LYS A 26 13.53 -3.62 -11.31
C LYS A 26 12.06 -3.86 -11.70
N SER A 27 11.52 -5.03 -11.38
CA SER A 27 10.16 -5.43 -11.77
C SER A 27 9.07 -4.88 -10.85
N TYR A 28 9.37 -4.67 -9.56
CA TYR A 28 8.35 -4.37 -8.55
C TYR A 28 8.50 -3.02 -7.86
N LYS A 29 9.64 -2.32 -7.99
CA LYS A 29 9.91 -1.05 -7.30
C LYS A 29 8.80 -0.03 -7.52
N GLU A 30 8.44 0.24 -8.77
CA GLU A 30 7.44 1.26 -9.09
C GLU A 30 6.06 0.92 -8.52
N ARG A 31 5.61 -0.33 -8.68
CA ARG A 31 4.31 -0.78 -8.16
C ARG A 31 4.24 -0.71 -6.63
N LEU A 32 5.29 -1.19 -5.94
CA LEU A 32 5.38 -1.12 -4.49
C LEU A 32 5.52 0.32 -3.99
N TYR A 33 6.25 1.18 -4.72
CA TYR A 33 6.34 2.61 -4.42
C TYR A 33 4.95 3.25 -4.42
N TRP A 34 4.18 3.08 -5.50
CA TRP A 34 2.83 3.66 -5.60
C TRP A 34 1.86 3.06 -4.59
N HIS A 35 2.03 1.78 -4.23
CA HIS A 35 1.28 1.15 -3.15
C HIS A 35 1.55 1.83 -1.79
N VAL A 36 2.84 1.98 -1.44
CA VAL A 36 3.28 2.63 -0.20
C VAL A 36 2.89 4.11 -0.18
N ARG A 37 3.07 4.84 -1.28
CA ARG A 37 2.78 6.27 -1.39
C ARG A 37 1.31 6.58 -1.11
N LYS A 38 0.39 5.69 -1.50
CA LYS A 38 -1.05 5.80 -1.19
C LYS A 38 -1.37 5.66 0.31
N ILE A 39 -0.44 5.14 1.12
CA ILE A 39 -0.61 4.91 2.57
C ILE A 39 0.08 6.03 3.37
N VAL A 40 1.32 6.36 3.03
CA VAL A 40 2.13 7.36 3.77
C VAL A 40 1.95 8.79 3.26
N ILE A 41 1.39 8.96 2.07
CA ILE A 41 1.05 10.24 1.39
C ILE A 41 2.27 11.10 1.01
N SER A 42 3.31 11.19 1.85
CA SER A 42 4.55 11.92 1.56
C SER A 42 5.48 11.15 0.60
N HIS A 43 6.17 11.88 -0.29
CA HIS A 43 7.17 11.31 -1.20
C HIS A 43 8.36 10.74 -0.43
N ASP A 44 8.99 11.56 0.42
CA ASP A 44 10.19 11.20 1.16
C ASP A 44 9.94 9.99 2.07
N ASP A 45 8.78 9.98 2.75
CA ASP A 45 8.39 8.85 3.60
C ASP A 45 8.14 7.58 2.78
N ALA A 46 7.65 7.71 1.54
CA ALA A 46 7.41 6.56 0.67
C ALA A 46 8.72 5.90 0.23
N ASP A 47 9.76 6.68 -0.08
CA ASP A 47 11.07 6.16 -0.44
C ASP A 47 11.73 5.43 0.74
N ASP A 48 11.68 6.01 1.93
CA ASP A 48 12.19 5.38 3.16
C ASP A 48 11.49 4.05 3.48
N VAL A 49 10.15 4.04 3.41
CA VAL A 49 9.34 2.84 3.66
C VAL A 49 9.58 1.78 2.59
N LEU A 50 9.74 2.18 1.33
CA LEU A 50 10.03 1.25 0.24
C LEU A 50 11.41 0.62 0.39
N GLN A 51 12.42 1.38 0.80
CA GLN A 51 13.75 0.85 1.07
C GLN A 51 13.69 -0.21 2.18
N ASN A 52 13.05 0.10 3.30
CA ASN A 52 12.85 -0.84 4.41
C ASN A 52 12.07 -2.08 3.99
N THR A 53 11.06 -1.91 3.12
CA THR A 53 10.30 -3.00 2.52
C THR A 53 11.22 -3.95 1.77
N PHE A 54 12.07 -3.46 0.86
CA PHE A 54 13.00 -4.32 0.12
C PHE A 54 14.04 -4.99 1.03
N ILE A 55 14.55 -4.30 2.05
CA ILE A 55 15.44 -4.91 3.05
C ILE A 55 14.73 -6.09 3.75
N LYS A 56 13.47 -5.93 4.13
CA LYS A 56 12.66 -7.00 4.75
C LYS A 56 12.40 -8.15 3.79
N ILE A 57 12.08 -7.87 2.53
CA ILE A 57 11.92 -8.88 1.47
C ILE A 57 13.21 -9.68 1.34
N TYR A 58 14.36 -9.02 1.15
CA TYR A 58 15.66 -9.68 1.01
C TYR A 58 16.00 -10.60 2.20
N ARG A 59 15.76 -10.13 3.42
CA ARG A 59 16.04 -10.87 4.67
C ARG A 59 15.10 -12.06 4.90
N ASN A 60 13.88 -12.02 4.36
CA ASN A 60 12.86 -13.04 4.63
C ASN A 60 12.53 -13.92 3.41
N ILE A 61 13.16 -13.70 2.26
CA ILE A 61 12.85 -14.46 1.04
C ILE A 61 13.11 -15.97 1.19
N ASP A 62 14.06 -16.37 2.03
CA ASP A 62 14.36 -17.77 2.32
C ASP A 62 13.23 -18.46 3.12
N LYS A 63 12.35 -17.66 3.76
CA LYS A 63 11.15 -18.14 4.48
C LYS A 63 9.89 -18.13 3.62
N PHE A 64 9.96 -17.62 2.39
CA PHE A 64 8.82 -17.61 1.48
C PHE A 64 8.52 -19.03 0.99
N ASN A 65 7.37 -19.56 1.38
CA ASN A 65 7.00 -20.96 1.16
C ASN A 65 6.03 -21.16 -0.02
N GLN A 66 5.81 -20.14 -0.86
CA GLN A 66 4.96 -20.21 -2.06
C GLN A 66 3.48 -20.58 -1.78
N ASN A 67 2.99 -20.41 -0.54
CA ASN A 67 1.56 -20.55 -0.20
C ASN A 67 0.68 -19.39 -0.71
N SER A 68 1.30 -18.37 -1.30
CA SER A 68 0.67 -17.23 -1.97
C SER A 68 1.55 -16.82 -3.15
N LYS A 69 1.07 -15.93 -4.02
CA LYS A 69 1.94 -15.35 -5.05
C LYS A 69 3.05 -14.52 -4.40
N LEU A 70 4.24 -14.49 -4.99
CA LEU A 70 5.37 -13.68 -4.52
C LEU A 70 4.98 -12.21 -4.44
N TYR A 71 4.21 -11.75 -5.44
CA TYR A 71 3.64 -10.41 -5.46
C TYR A 71 2.77 -10.11 -4.23
N SER A 72 1.80 -10.96 -3.89
CA SER A 72 0.93 -10.79 -2.73
C SER A 72 1.74 -10.74 -1.43
N TRP A 73 2.74 -11.60 -1.32
CA TRP A 73 3.65 -11.65 -0.18
C TRP A 73 4.45 -10.34 -0.01
N MET A 74 4.99 -9.78 -1.09
CA MET A 74 5.69 -8.49 -1.06
C MET A 74 4.74 -7.33 -0.72
N TYR A 75 3.53 -7.32 -1.28
CA TYR A 75 2.52 -6.31 -0.96
C TYR A 75 2.11 -6.34 0.51
N ARG A 76 2.03 -7.53 1.12
CA ARG A 76 1.79 -7.66 2.57
C ARG A 76 2.92 -7.03 3.38
N ILE A 77 4.18 -7.28 3.01
CA ILE A 77 5.33 -6.66 3.69
C ILE A 77 5.28 -5.14 3.55
N ALA A 78 5.06 -4.62 2.34
CA ALA A 78 4.96 -3.19 2.07
C ALA A 78 3.82 -2.52 2.85
N THR A 79 2.65 -3.17 2.88
CA THR A 79 1.47 -2.70 3.61
C THR A 79 1.77 -2.61 5.11
N ASN A 80 2.34 -3.67 5.68
CA ASN A 80 2.68 -3.69 7.10
C ASN A 80 3.76 -2.68 7.46
N GLU A 81 4.75 -2.47 6.60
CA GLU A 81 5.78 -1.45 6.79
C GLU A 81 5.17 -0.05 6.81
N ALA A 82 4.34 0.28 5.81
CA ALA A 82 3.68 1.57 5.72
C ALA A 82 2.74 1.83 6.91
N ILE A 83 1.94 0.84 7.33
CA ILE A 83 1.08 0.93 8.51
C ILE A 83 1.91 1.18 9.78
N THR A 84 2.99 0.42 9.96
CA THR A 84 3.90 0.57 11.11
C THR A 84 4.50 1.97 11.13
N PHE A 85 4.90 2.47 9.97
CA PHE A 85 5.47 3.80 9.81
C PHE A 85 4.49 4.90 10.23
N ILE A 86 3.27 4.91 9.68
CA ILE A 86 2.29 5.97 10.00
C ILE A 86 1.84 5.90 11.46
N ASN A 87 1.70 4.70 12.04
CA ASN A 87 1.38 4.54 13.46
C ASN A 87 2.50 5.09 14.35
N LYS A 88 3.77 4.89 13.95
CA LYS A 88 4.92 5.44 14.65
C LYS A 88 4.94 6.97 14.57
N ARG A 89 4.67 7.56 13.39
CA ARG A 89 4.59 9.02 13.20
C ARG A 89 3.46 9.64 14.02
N ALA A 90 2.27 9.04 14.02
CA ALA A 90 1.15 9.49 14.84
C ALA A 90 1.52 9.53 16.34
N LYS A 91 2.13 8.44 16.84
CA LYS A 91 2.61 8.36 18.22
C LYS A 91 3.68 9.41 18.55
N GLN A 92 4.62 9.68 17.63
CA GLN A 92 5.65 10.72 17.80
C GLN A 92 5.06 12.13 17.90
N ARG A 93 3.90 12.36 17.28
CA ARG A 93 3.14 13.62 17.35
C ARG A 93 2.11 13.65 18.49
N SER A 94 2.05 12.60 19.31
CA SER A 94 1.03 12.46 20.37
C SER A 94 -0.41 12.52 19.85
N LEU A 95 -0.63 12.08 18.60
CA LEU A 95 -1.94 11.98 17.97
C LEU A 95 -2.41 10.53 17.95
N ASP A 96 -3.73 10.33 17.91
CA ASP A 96 -4.27 9.06 17.46
C ASP A 96 -4.11 8.93 15.92
N ILE A 97 -4.36 7.72 15.41
CA ILE A 97 -4.18 7.47 13.97
C ILE A 97 -5.20 8.23 13.10
N ALA A 98 -6.41 8.47 13.61
CA ALA A 98 -7.45 9.15 12.85
C ALA A 98 -7.12 10.65 12.70
N ASP A 99 -6.66 11.28 13.77
CA ASP A 99 -6.20 12.67 13.77
C ASP A 99 -4.98 12.85 12.87
N TYR A 100 -4.01 11.94 12.93
CA TYR A 100 -2.85 11.97 12.04
C TYR A 100 -3.26 11.81 10.57
N GLN A 101 -4.23 10.94 10.25
CA GLN A 101 -4.76 10.81 8.89
C GLN A 101 -5.44 12.11 8.40
N GLN A 102 -6.16 12.82 9.26
CA GLN A 102 -6.74 14.14 8.91
C GLN A 102 -5.66 15.19 8.64
N GLU A 103 -4.57 15.16 9.41
CA GLU A 103 -3.43 16.05 9.22
C GLU A 103 -2.77 15.80 7.85
N LEU A 104 -2.52 14.53 7.50
CA LEU A 104 -2.01 14.15 6.19
C LEU A 104 -2.95 14.55 5.05
N ALA A 105 -4.26 14.33 5.22
CA ALA A 105 -5.26 14.72 4.23
C ALA A 105 -5.29 16.24 3.99
N SER A 106 -5.03 17.02 5.03
CA SER A 106 -4.96 18.49 4.95
C SER A 106 -3.69 18.94 4.25
N ALA A 107 -2.56 18.25 4.45
CA ALA A 107 -1.29 18.56 3.79
C ALA A 107 -1.30 18.32 2.27
N LEU A 108 -2.26 17.55 1.74
CA LEU A 108 -2.41 17.30 0.28
C LEU A 108 -2.60 18.57 -0.55
N THR A 109 -3.14 19.66 0.02
CA THR A 109 -3.29 20.94 -0.71
C THR A 109 -1.98 21.69 -0.92
N SER A 110 -0.97 21.37 -0.10
CA SER A 110 0.33 22.02 -0.09
C SER A 110 1.44 21.11 -0.62
N ASP A 111 1.10 19.94 -1.16
CA ASP A 111 2.07 19.03 -1.77
C ASP A 111 2.43 19.55 -3.17
N ASP A 112 3.62 20.14 -3.30
CA ASP A 112 4.16 20.65 -4.57
C ASP A 112 4.25 19.57 -5.67
N PHE A 113 4.20 18.29 -5.30
CA PHE A 113 4.20 17.16 -6.22
C PHE A 113 2.79 16.75 -6.69
N PHE A 114 1.72 17.37 -6.18
CA PHE A 114 0.35 17.09 -6.62
C PHE A 114 0.03 17.84 -7.93
N THR A 115 -0.15 17.09 -9.02
CA THR A 115 -0.43 17.64 -10.37
C THR A 115 -1.88 17.45 -10.82
N GLY A 116 -2.76 16.99 -9.94
CA GLY A 116 -4.16 16.68 -10.27
C GLY A 116 -5.06 17.91 -10.35
N ASN A 117 -6.19 17.77 -11.03
CA ASN A 117 -7.23 18.81 -11.03
C ASN A 117 -7.99 18.84 -9.69
N GLU A 118 -8.85 19.85 -9.50
CA GLU A 118 -9.61 20.06 -8.26
C GLU A 118 -10.42 18.81 -7.84
N ILE A 119 -11.06 18.13 -8.80
CA ILE A 119 -11.85 16.92 -8.54
C ILE A 119 -10.95 15.78 -8.03
N GLN A 120 -9.76 15.62 -8.62
CA GLN A 120 -8.80 14.62 -8.19
C GLN A 120 -8.30 14.90 -6.77
N LEU A 121 -8.10 16.17 -6.41
CA LEU A 121 -7.71 16.57 -5.06
C LEU A 121 -8.82 16.25 -4.05
N ILE A 122 -10.07 16.54 -4.39
CA ILE A 122 -11.23 16.20 -3.55
C ILE A 122 -11.32 14.69 -3.35
N LEU A 123 -11.11 13.90 -4.40
CA LEU A 123 -11.10 12.43 -4.30
C LEU A 123 -9.98 11.93 -3.38
N GLN A 124 -8.75 12.44 -3.53
CA GLN A 124 -7.61 12.04 -2.69
C GLN A 124 -7.86 12.39 -1.22
N LYS A 125 -8.42 13.57 -0.94
CA LYS A 125 -8.85 13.93 0.42
C LYS A 125 -9.92 12.98 0.95
N ALA A 126 -10.96 12.69 0.16
CA ALA A 126 -12.01 11.76 0.56
C ALA A 126 -11.42 10.40 0.96
N ILE A 127 -10.49 9.87 0.16
CA ILE A 127 -9.79 8.60 0.43
C ILE A 127 -8.93 8.70 1.71
N ALA A 128 -8.17 9.77 1.88
CA ALA A 128 -7.28 9.97 3.02
C ALA A 128 -8.04 10.06 4.37
N THR A 129 -9.30 10.50 4.35
CA THR A 129 -10.16 10.54 5.55
C THR A 129 -10.84 9.20 5.90
N LEU A 130 -10.69 8.16 5.08
CA LEU A 130 -11.26 6.85 5.36
C LEU A 130 -10.52 6.15 6.51
N PRO A 131 -11.22 5.33 7.31
CA PRO A 131 -10.56 4.37 8.20
C PRO A 131 -9.55 3.53 7.42
N GLN A 132 -8.38 3.29 8.02
CA GLN A 132 -7.23 2.65 7.35
C GLN A 132 -7.59 1.40 6.55
N LYS A 133 -8.38 0.46 7.09
CA LYS A 133 -8.81 -0.74 6.36
C LYS A 133 -9.66 -0.41 5.12
N GLN A 134 -10.54 0.56 5.21
CA GLN A 134 -11.38 1.00 4.09
C GLN A 134 -10.53 1.68 3.00
N GLN A 135 -9.58 2.52 3.41
CA GLN A 135 -8.60 3.16 2.53
C GLN A 135 -7.77 2.12 1.76
N LEU A 136 -7.18 1.15 2.46
CA LEU A 136 -6.37 0.08 1.87
C LEU A 136 -7.16 -0.73 0.85
N VAL A 137 -8.36 -1.19 1.24
CA VAL A 137 -9.21 -2.01 0.37
C VAL A 137 -9.66 -1.23 -0.86
N PHE A 138 -10.03 0.05 -0.69
CA PHE A 138 -10.39 0.91 -1.83
C PHE A 138 -9.22 1.09 -2.79
N ASN A 139 -8.04 1.45 -2.28
CA ASN A 139 -6.86 1.68 -3.10
C ASN A 139 -6.43 0.43 -3.87
N MET A 140 -6.34 -0.71 -3.19
CA MET A 140 -5.98 -1.98 -3.81
C MET A 140 -7.00 -2.42 -4.86
N LYS A 141 -8.30 -2.19 -4.62
CA LYS A 141 -9.36 -2.65 -5.52
C LYS A 141 -9.54 -1.74 -6.74
N TYR A 142 -9.49 -0.43 -6.52
CA TYR A 142 -9.80 0.58 -7.53
C TYR A 142 -8.58 1.02 -8.33
N PHE A 143 -7.45 1.33 -7.67
CA PHE A 143 -6.26 1.82 -8.35
C PHE A 143 -5.29 0.70 -8.74
N ASP A 144 -5.11 -0.31 -7.87
CA ASP A 144 -4.22 -1.43 -8.17
C ASP A 144 -4.93 -2.58 -8.91
N GLU A 145 -6.25 -2.44 -9.14
CA GLU A 145 -7.12 -3.38 -9.86
C GLU A 145 -7.07 -4.84 -9.35
N LEU A 146 -6.69 -5.04 -8.09
CA LEU A 146 -6.50 -6.38 -7.54
C LEU A 146 -7.81 -7.14 -7.38
N LYS A 147 -7.73 -8.47 -7.50
CA LYS A 147 -8.84 -9.35 -7.19
C LYS A 147 -9.02 -9.44 -5.67
N TYR A 148 -10.24 -9.71 -5.22
CA TYR A 148 -10.49 -9.80 -3.77
C TYR A 148 -9.69 -10.93 -3.11
N GLU A 149 -9.41 -12.00 -3.85
CA GLU A 149 -8.58 -13.12 -3.41
C GLU A 149 -7.14 -12.66 -3.15
N GLU A 150 -6.58 -11.81 -4.01
CA GLU A 150 -5.23 -11.25 -3.84
C GLU A 150 -5.19 -10.28 -2.67
N ILE A 151 -6.20 -9.42 -2.53
CA ILE A 151 -6.34 -8.53 -1.37
C ILE A 151 -6.51 -9.34 -0.07
N SER A 152 -7.20 -10.48 -0.12
CA SER A 152 -7.39 -11.39 1.00
C SER A 152 -6.06 -11.98 1.47
N GLU A 153 -5.17 -12.34 0.54
CA GLU A 153 -3.81 -12.78 0.85
C GLU A 153 -2.96 -11.65 1.46
N ILE A 154 -3.10 -10.43 0.94
CA ILE A 154 -2.32 -9.27 1.39
C ILE A 154 -2.74 -8.80 2.80
N LEU A 155 -4.05 -8.70 3.04
CA LEU A 155 -4.62 -8.14 4.27
C LEU A 155 -5.06 -9.19 5.30
N GLU A 156 -4.85 -10.48 5.00
CA GLU A 156 -5.13 -11.61 5.91
C GLU A 156 -6.55 -11.58 6.50
N THR A 157 -7.53 -11.32 5.65
CA THR A 157 -8.96 -11.19 6.03
C THR A 157 -9.84 -11.80 4.95
N SER A 158 -11.05 -12.25 5.31
CA SER A 158 -11.95 -12.90 4.35
C SER A 158 -12.41 -11.97 3.22
N VAL A 159 -12.63 -12.54 2.03
CA VAL A 159 -13.22 -11.84 0.87
C VAL A 159 -14.56 -11.16 1.21
N GLY A 160 -15.39 -11.78 2.07
CA GLY A 160 -16.63 -11.17 2.54
C GLY A 160 -16.41 -9.87 3.30
N ALA A 161 -15.43 -9.85 4.23
CA ALA A 161 -15.08 -8.64 4.96
C ALA A 161 -14.49 -7.56 4.04
N LEU A 162 -13.74 -7.95 2.99
CA LEU A 162 -13.21 -7.01 1.99
C LEU A 162 -14.32 -6.35 1.18
N LYS A 163 -15.30 -7.12 0.70
CA LYS A 163 -16.45 -6.59 -0.04
C LYS A 163 -17.25 -5.58 0.78
N ALA A 164 -17.49 -5.89 2.06
CA ALA A 164 -18.15 -4.95 2.98
C ALA A 164 -17.31 -3.68 3.19
N SER A 165 -16.01 -3.84 3.44
CA SER A 165 -15.08 -2.72 3.60
C SER A 165 -15.05 -1.80 2.37
N TYR A 166 -14.99 -2.39 1.17
CA TYR A 166 -15.03 -1.64 -0.10
C TYR A 166 -16.35 -0.89 -0.28
N PHE A 167 -17.49 -1.55 -0.03
CA PHE A 167 -18.81 -0.92 -0.11
C PHE A 167 -18.91 0.31 0.81
N HIS A 168 -18.47 0.19 2.05
CA HIS A 168 -18.46 1.32 2.99
C HIS A 168 -17.51 2.44 2.56
N ALA A 169 -16.33 2.10 2.02
CA ALA A 169 -15.40 3.09 1.48
C ALA A 169 -16.04 3.91 0.36
N VAL A 170 -16.68 3.24 -0.62
CA VAL A 170 -17.38 3.89 -1.73
C VAL A 170 -18.47 4.83 -1.21
N LYS A 171 -19.31 4.38 -0.28
CA LYS A 171 -20.39 5.21 0.28
C LYS A 171 -19.88 6.47 0.98
N LYS A 172 -18.77 6.37 1.70
CA LYS A 172 -18.15 7.53 2.37
C LYS A 172 -17.53 8.50 1.38
N ILE A 173 -16.86 8.00 0.34
CA ILE A 173 -16.31 8.83 -0.75
C ILE A 173 -17.45 9.56 -1.47
N GLU A 174 -18.51 8.84 -1.85
CA GLU A 174 -19.70 9.44 -2.48
C GLU A 174 -20.31 10.55 -1.61
N TYR A 175 -20.44 10.30 -0.31
CA TYR A 175 -20.95 11.30 0.64
C TYR A 175 -20.03 12.52 0.71
N TYR A 176 -18.72 12.33 0.87
CA TYR A 176 -17.74 13.41 0.96
C TYR A 176 -17.78 14.32 -0.27
N ILE A 177 -17.75 13.73 -1.48
CA ILE A 177 -17.74 14.48 -2.74
C ILE A 177 -19.02 15.31 -2.88
N LYS A 178 -20.19 14.73 -2.61
CA LYS A 178 -21.49 15.44 -2.71
C LYS A 178 -21.59 16.66 -1.78
N HIS A 179 -20.88 16.68 -0.66
CA HIS A 179 -20.92 17.79 0.31
C HIS A 179 -19.75 18.77 0.16
N LYS A 180 -18.81 18.52 -0.76
CA LYS A 180 -17.68 19.41 -1.08
C LYS A 180 -17.79 20.08 -2.44
N VAL A 181 -18.61 19.55 -3.34
CA VAL A 181 -18.84 20.07 -4.69
C VAL A 181 -20.15 20.90 -4.78
N ASN A 182 -20.82 21.13 -3.65
CA ASN A 182 -21.86 22.15 -3.50
C ASN A 182 -21.27 23.42 -2.87
#